data_AF-A0A7X8ZEU8-F1
#
_entry.id   AF-A0A7X8ZEU8-F1
#
_cell.length_a   1.000
_cell.length_b   1.000
_cell.length_c   1.000
_cell.angle_alpha   90.00
_cell.angle_beta   90.00
_cell.angle_gamma   90.00
#
_symmetry.space_group_name_H-M   'P 1'
#
loop_
_entity.id
_entity.type
_entity.pdbx_description
1 polymer ?
#
loop_
_entity_poly.entity_id
_entity_poly.type
_entity_poly.pdbx_seq_one_letter_code
_entity_poly.pdbx_strand_id
1 'polypeptide(L)'
;GALTGMGYGTLMPAAQAITVDAVPAAQIGTGLSTLFLFTDLGFGLGPVLLGVLLGGVGYGGMFAMLSGVVVLAGIYYAATRACRQRPAR
;
A
#
# COMPACT_ATOMS: atom_id res chain seq x y z
N GLY A 1 8.78 -10.77 -7.94
CA GLY A 1 8.12 -10.61 -9.25
C GLY A 1 6.62 -10.85 -9.14
N ALA A 2 6.18 -12.10 -9.19
CA ALA A 2 4.75 -12.47 -9.24
C ALA A 2 3.90 -11.91 -8.08
N LEU A 3 4.37 -12.02 -6.82
CA LEU A 3 3.64 -11.50 -5.66
C LEU A 3 3.54 -9.97 -5.65
N THR A 4 4.63 -9.27 -5.98
CA THR A 4 4.66 -7.82 -6.11
C THR A 4 3.77 -7.34 -7.26
N GLY A 5 3.77 -8.05 -8.39
CA GLY A 5 2.91 -7.76 -9.54
C GLY A 5 1.43 -7.99 -9.22
N MET A 6 1.09 -9.04 -8.48
CA MET A 6 -0.28 -9.33 -8.06
C MET A 6 -0.78 -8.32 -7.02
N GLY A 7 0.09 -7.91 -6.07
CA GLY A 7 -0.24 -6.87 -5.10
C GLY A 7 -0.41 -5.50 -5.75
N TYR A 8 0.58 -5.03 -6.50
CA TYR A 8 0.51 -3.73 -7.17
C TYR A 8 -0.62 -3.67 -8.21
N GLY A 9 -0.82 -4.75 -8.95
CA GLY A 9 -1.89 -4.87 -9.95
C GLY A 9 -3.30 -4.90 -9.37
N THR A 10 -3.48 -5.25 -8.08
CA THR A 10 -4.79 -5.21 -7.41
C THR A 10 -4.98 -3.93 -6.61
N LEU A 11 -3.93 -3.43 -5.95
CA LEU A 11 -3.98 -2.21 -5.13
C LEU A 11 -4.22 -0.95 -5.98
N MET A 12 -3.55 -0.83 -7.13
CA MET A 12 -3.63 0.36 -7.96
C MET A 12 -5.05 0.63 -8.49
N PRO A 13 -5.75 -0.33 -9.14
CA PRO A 13 -7.14 -0.14 -9.55
C PRO A 13 -8.12 -0.02 -8.37
N ALA A 14 -7.86 -0.70 -7.24
CA ALA A 14 -8.69 -0.56 -6.04
C ALA A 14 -8.61 0.87 -5.46
N ALA A 15 -7.41 1.46 -5.39
CA ALA A 15 -7.22 2.82 -4.93
C ALA A 15 -7.88 3.86 -5.85
N GLN A 16 -7.81 3.63 -7.18
CA GLN A 16 -8.54 4.45 -8.14
C GLN A 16 -10.06 4.34 -7.96
N ALA A 17 -10.60 3.13 -7.79
CA ALA A 17 -12.04 2.93 -7.56
C ALA A 17 -12.52 3.64 -6.28
N ILE A 18 -11.77 3.54 -5.18
CA ILE A 18 -12.06 4.24 -3.92
C ILE A 18 -12.05 5.76 -4.11
N THR A 19 -11.09 6.28 -4.88
CA THR A 19 -10.99 7.73 -5.14
C THR A 19 -12.14 8.24 -6.00
N VAL A 20 -12.58 7.44 -6.97
CA VAL A 20 -13.75 7.77 -7.80
C VAL A 20 -15.03 7.76 -6.97
N ASP A 21 -15.17 6.82 -6.04
CA ASP A 21 -16.34 6.71 -5.15
C ASP A 21 -16.38 7.81 -4.06
N ALA A 22 -15.20 8.24 -3.59
CA ALA A 22 -15.09 9.25 -2.53
C ALA A 22 -15.28 10.70 -3.01
N VAL A 23 -15.27 10.96 -4.33
CA VAL A 23 -15.23 12.31 -4.89
C VAL A 23 -16.44 12.56 -5.80
N PRO A 24 -17.08 13.75 -5.77
CA PRO A 24 -18.22 14.06 -6.64
C PRO A 24 -17.90 13.87 -8.13
N ALA A 25 -18.86 13.42 -8.93
CA ALA A 25 -18.66 13.10 -10.34
C ALA A 25 -18.03 14.23 -11.17
N ALA A 26 -18.29 15.49 -10.80
CA ALA A 26 -17.71 16.67 -11.44
C ALA A 26 -16.21 16.89 -11.15
N GLN A 27 -15.65 16.22 -10.15
CA GLN A 27 -14.28 16.43 -9.65
C GLN A 27 -13.43 15.15 -9.67
N ILE A 28 -13.89 14.08 -10.32
CA ILE A 28 -13.16 12.80 -10.44
C ILE A 28 -11.73 13.03 -10.98
N GLY A 29 -11.57 13.94 -11.96
CA GLY A 29 -10.26 14.29 -12.51
C GLY A 29 -9.30 14.87 -11.46
N THR A 30 -9.79 15.72 -10.55
CA THR A 30 -9.00 16.30 -9.47
C THR A 30 -8.67 15.25 -8.40
N GLY A 31 -9.62 14.36 -8.10
CA GLY A 31 -9.41 13.24 -7.17
C GLY A 31 -8.30 12.30 -7.63
N LEU A 32 -8.37 11.83 -8.88
CA LEU A 32 -7.34 10.96 -9.46
C LEU A 32 -5.99 11.65 -9.57
N SER A 33 -5.95 12.93 -9.94
CA SER A 33 -4.71 13.71 -9.99
C SER A 33 -4.03 13.80 -8.62
N THR A 34 -4.83 13.95 -7.55
CA THR A 34 -4.32 13.97 -6.17
C THR A 34 -3.76 12.60 -5.76
N LEU A 35 -4.45 11.51 -6.14
CA LEU A 35 -3.96 10.14 -5.92
C LEU A 35 -2.62 9.90 -6.63
N PHE A 36 -2.51 10.30 -7.90
CA PHE A 36 -1.27 10.15 -8.67
C PHE A 36 -0.13 10.97 -8.08
N LEU A 37 -0.40 12.22 -7.69
CA LEU A 37 0.61 13.06 -7.05
C LEU A 37 1.12 12.48 -5.73
N PHE A 38 0.24 11.88 -4.93
CA PHE A 38 0.62 11.16 -3.71
C PHE A 38 1.44 9.90 -4.01
N THR A 39 1.09 9.19 -5.08
CA THR A 39 1.81 7.99 -5.54
C THR A 39 3.22 8.36 -6.00
N ASP A 40 3.36 9.41 -6.82
CA ASP A 40 4.65 9.92 -7.29
C ASP A 40 5.52 10.43 -6.12
N LEU A 41 4.90 11.12 -5.14
CA LEU A 41 5.56 11.49 -3.89
C LEU A 41 6.05 10.25 -3.12
N GLY A 42 5.25 9.19 -3.04
CA GLY A 42 5.65 7.93 -2.42
C GLY A 42 6.81 7.26 -3.13
N PHE A 43 6.83 7.27 -4.47
CA PHE A 43 7.94 6.76 -5.27
C PHE A 43 9.21 7.60 -5.11
N GLY A 44 9.08 8.93 -4.98
CA GLY A 44 10.21 9.83 -4.76
C GLY A 44 10.75 9.77 -3.32
N LEU A 45 9.87 9.76 -2.32
CA LEU A 45 10.24 9.75 -0.90
C LEU A 45 10.63 8.36 -0.39
N GLY A 46 10.08 7.29 -0.96
CA GLY A 46 10.31 5.92 -0.51
C GLY A 46 11.81 5.55 -0.48
N PRO A 47 12.55 5.69 -1.59
CA PRO A 47 13.98 5.41 -1.63
C PRO A 47 14.79 6.37 -0.77
N VAL A 48 14.38 7.64 -0.64
CA VAL A 48 15.07 8.65 0.17
C VAL A 48 14.96 8.31 1.66
N LEU A 49 13.76 7.97 2.14
CA LEU A 49 13.53 7.52 3.51
C LEU A 49 14.28 6.21 3.78
N LEU A 50 14.23 5.25 2.86
CA LEU A 50 15.00 4.00 2.96
C LEU A 50 16.52 4.26 2.99
N GLY A 51 17.02 5.20 2.17
CA GLY A 51 18.43 5.58 2.10
C GLY A 51 18.94 6.20 3.41
N VAL A 52 18.14 7.03 4.06
CA VAL A 52 18.45 7.58 5.39
C VAL A 52 18.43 6.47 6.45
N LEU A 53 17.46 5.55 6.39
CA LEU A 53 17.42 4.37 7.29
C LEU A 53 18.62 3.44 7.08
N LEU A 54 19.05 3.25 5.83
CA LEU A 54 20.23 2.46 5.45
C LEU A 54 21.50 3.00 6.12
N GLY A 55 21.65 4.32 6.18
CA GLY A 55 22.78 4.97 6.83
C GLY A 55 22.87 4.70 8.34
N GLY A 56 21.73 4.45 9.01
CA GLY A 56 21.68 4.22 10.46
C GLY A 56 21.69 2.75 10.90
N VAL A 57 21.14 1.84 10.10
CA VAL A 57 20.88 0.44 10.51
C VAL A 57 21.53 -0.60 9.58
N GLY A 58 22.03 -0.18 8.41
CA GLY A 58 22.58 -1.06 7.38
C GLY A 58 21.52 -1.89 6.66
N TYR A 59 21.92 -2.57 5.57
CA TYR A 59 21.00 -3.35 4.71
C TYR A 59 20.21 -4.42 5.48
N GLY A 60 20.81 -5.05 6.48
CA GLY A 60 20.17 -6.12 7.26
C GLY A 60 18.95 -5.66 8.06
N GLY A 61 19.05 -4.52 8.76
CA GLY A 61 17.94 -4.00 9.55
C GLY A 61 16.80 -3.45 8.70
N MET A 62 17.12 -2.88 7.53
CA MET A 62 16.11 -2.39 6.60
C MET A 62 15.24 -3.55 6.05
N PHE A 63 15.87 -4.65 5.62
CA PHE A 63 15.14 -5.84 5.18
C PHE A 63 14.34 -6.51 6.31
N ALA A 64 14.88 -6.53 7.54
CA ALA A 64 14.15 -7.06 8.70
C ALA A 64 12.90 -6.22 9.03
N MET A 65 13.00 -4.89 8.95
CA MET A 65 11.87 -3.99 9.20
C MET A 65 10.80 -4.11 8.10
N LEU A 66 11.21 -4.15 6.82
CA LEU A 66 10.31 -4.38 5.68
C LEU A 66 9.60 -5.74 5.80
N SER A 67 10.33 -6.80 6.18
CA SER A 67 9.74 -8.11 6.43
C SER A 67 8.73 -8.07 7.57
N GLY A 68 9.04 -7.36 8.67
CA GLY A 68 8.13 -7.18 9.80
C GLY A 68 6.81 -6.50 9.41
N VAL A 69 6.87 -5.44 8.61
CA VAL A 69 5.66 -4.73 8.11
C VAL A 69 4.81 -5.64 7.23
N VAL A 70 5.42 -6.43 6.35
CA VAL A 70 4.70 -7.38 5.49
C VAL A 70 4.05 -8.50 6.32
N VAL A 71 4.73 -9.01 7.33
CA VAL A 71 4.18 -10.02 8.23
C VAL A 71 3.00 -9.44 9.04
N LEU A 72 3.13 -8.22 9.56
CA LEU A 72 2.06 -7.53 10.27
C LEU A 72 0.85 -7.27 9.38
N ALA A 73 1.07 -6.82 8.15
CA ALA A 73 0.00 -6.64 7.16
C ALA A 73 -0.67 -7.97 6.82
N GLY A 74 0.10 -9.05 6.68
CA GLY A 74 -0.42 -10.41 6.49
C GLY A 74 -1.25 -10.90 7.67
N ILE A 75 -0.81 -10.65 8.90
CA ILE A 75 -1.56 -10.98 10.13
C ILE A 75 -2.85 -10.16 10.19
N TYR A 76 -2.79 -8.86 9.91
CA TYR A 76 -3.97 -8.01 9.88
C TYR A 76 -4.98 -8.46 8.81
N TYR A 77 -4.48 -8.86 7.64
CA TYR A 77 -5.28 -9.41 6.57
C TYR A 77 -5.90 -10.77 6.93
N ALA A 78 -5.15 -11.65 7.58
CA ALA A 78 -5.64 -12.93 8.07
C ALA A 78 -6.68 -12.73 9.18
N ALA A 79 -6.47 -11.78 10.09
CA ALA A 79 -7.41 -11.45 11.16
C ALA A 79 -8.72 -10.86 10.60
N THR A 80 -8.63 -9.96 9.63
CA THR A 80 -9.81 -9.40 8.96
C THR A 80 -10.54 -10.44 8.11
N ARG A 81 -9.83 -11.37 7.46
CA ARG A 81 -10.45 -12.52 6.76
C ARG A 81 -11.08 -13.53 7.72
N ALA A 82 -10.45 -13.84 8.85
CA ALA A 82 -10.97 -14.75 9.87
C ALA A 82 -12.26 -14.21 10.51
N CYS A 83 -12.37 -12.89 10.70
CA CYS A 83 -13.58 -12.25 11.19
C CYS A 83 -14.71 -12.20 10.14
N ARG A 84 -14.37 -12.19 8.83
CA ARG A 84 -15.35 -12.11 7.73
C ARG A 84 -15.88 -13.48 7.25
N GLN A 85 -15.24 -14.59 7.66
CA GLN A 85 -15.68 -15.97 7.36
C GLN A 85 -16.53 -16.61 8.46
N ARG A 86 -17.15 -15.82 9.34
CA ARG A 86 -18.33 -16.27 10.08
C ARG A 86 -19.62 -15.79 9.38
N PRO A 87 -19.97 -16.25 8.16
CA PRO A 87 -21.35 -16.16 7.76
C PRO A 87 -22.12 -17.12 8.68
N ALA A 88 -23.16 -16.54 9.27
CA ALA A 88 -24.18 -17.17 10.08
C ALA A 88 -24.48 -18.60 9.63
N ARG A 89 -24.45 -19.52 10.60
CA ARG A 89 -25.21 -20.76 10.53
C ARG A 89 -26.64 -20.48 10.94
#